data_AF-A0A097QWF3-F1
#
_entry.id   AF-A0A097QWF3-F1
#
_cell.length_a   1.000
_cell.length_b   1.000
_cell.length_c   1.000
_cell.angle_alpha   90.00
_cell.angle_beta   90.00
_cell.angle_gamma   90.00
#
_symmetry.space_group_name_H-M   'P 1'
#
loop_
_entity.id
_entity.type
_entity.pdbx_description
1 polymer ?
#
loop_
_entity_poly.entity_id
_entity_poly.type
_entity_poly.pdbx_seq_one_letter_code
_entity_poly.pdbx_strand_id
1 'polypeptide(L)'
;MKIELTLPREKFKSLKGRDINALLRENLPKVEETLKAEREEFLREKISKLEEKLREMEGEIEELREFYEKALRDKELMMAERDRLRKENEELRKRVEEKKKELEKVHRS
;
A
#
# COMPACT_ATOMS: atom_id res chain seq x y z
N MET A 1 8.91 -38.45 24.69
CA MET A 1 9.52 -38.09 23.40
C MET A 1 11.00 -38.44 23.48
N LYS A 2 11.52 -39.30 22.59
CA LYS A 2 12.91 -39.74 22.61
C LYS A 2 13.70 -38.88 21.62
N ILE A 3 14.76 -38.21 22.07
CA ILE A 3 15.65 -37.43 21.20
C ILE A 3 16.85 -38.32 20.88
N GLU A 4 17.03 -38.66 19.60
CA GLU A 4 18.15 -39.46 19.12
C GLU A 4 19.16 -38.56 18.41
N LEU A 5 20.38 -38.48 18.94
CA LEU A 5 21.48 -37.71 18.37
C LEU A 5 22.34 -38.63 17.52
N THR A 6 22.29 -38.44 16.20
CA THR A 6 23.14 -39.19 15.26
C THR A 6 24.43 -38.44 15.03
N LEU A 7 25.58 -39.09 15.28
CA LEU A 7 26.90 -38.49 15.17
C LEU A 7 27.80 -39.35 14.28
N PRO A 8 28.74 -38.74 13.53
CA PRO A 8 29.78 -39.49 12.83
C PRO A 8 30.60 -40.37 13.79
N ARG A 9 31.02 -41.55 13.31
CA ARG A 9 31.73 -42.56 14.12
C ARG A 9 32.97 -42.00 14.83
N GLU A 10 33.69 -41.08 14.20
CA GLU A 10 34.88 -40.43 14.76
C GLU A 10 34.54 -39.51 15.93
N LYS A 11 33.49 -38.68 15.79
CA LYS A 11 33.00 -37.84 16.89
C LYS A 11 32.49 -38.69 18.04
N PHE A 12 31.75 -39.77 17.76
CA PHE A 12 31.30 -40.69 18.81
C PHE A 12 32.48 -41.33 19.58
N LYS A 13 33.54 -41.74 18.88
CA LYS A 13 34.76 -42.24 19.53
C LYS A 13 35.43 -41.19 20.42
N SER A 14 35.47 -39.92 20.00
CA SER A 14 36.05 -38.82 20.79
C SER A 14 35.31 -38.51 22.09
N LEU A 15 34.03 -38.90 22.17
CA LEU A 15 33.16 -38.73 23.33
C LEU A 15 33.24 -39.90 24.33
N LYS A 16 33.87 -41.02 23.92
CA LYS A 16 33.96 -42.22 24.75
C LYS A 16 34.84 -41.94 25.99
N GLY A 17 34.28 -42.18 27.18
CA GLY A 17 34.96 -41.93 28.46
C GLY A 17 34.82 -40.49 28.98
N ARG A 18 34.07 -39.61 28.30
CA ARG A 18 33.72 -38.27 28.81
C ARG A 18 32.32 -38.28 29.41
N ASP A 19 32.09 -37.38 30.37
CA ASP A 19 30.74 -37.12 30.89
C ASP A 19 29.95 -36.27 29.88
N ILE A 20 29.09 -36.94 29.13
CA ILE A 20 28.23 -36.34 28.12
C ILE A 20 27.22 -35.38 28.75
N ASN A 21 26.72 -35.67 29.96
CA ASN A 21 25.76 -34.80 30.64
C ASN A 21 26.40 -33.48 31.04
N ALA A 22 27.64 -33.51 31.54
CA ALA A 22 28.40 -32.30 31.85
C ALA A 22 28.65 -31.46 30.57
N LEU A 23 29.09 -32.10 29.48
CA LEU A 23 29.30 -31.43 28.20
C LEU A 23 28.03 -30.78 27.65
N LEU A 24 26.89 -31.48 27.72
CA LEU A 24 25.62 -30.93 27.27
C LEU A 24 25.19 -29.75 28.14
N ARG A 25 25.29 -29.84 29.47
CA ARG A 25 24.95 -28.74 30.39
C ARG A 25 25.81 -27.51 30.17
N GLU A 26 27.09 -27.68 29.87
CA GLU A 26 28.00 -26.58 29.58
C GLU A 26 27.68 -25.88 28.25
N ASN A 27 27.27 -26.65 27.23
CA ASN A 27 27.04 -26.11 25.89
C ASN A 27 25.59 -25.66 25.64
N LEU A 28 24.61 -26.16 26.41
CA LEU A 28 23.20 -25.79 26.26
C LEU A 28 22.97 -24.27 26.27
N PRO A 29 23.54 -23.50 27.23
CA PRO A 29 23.33 -22.06 27.28
C PRO A 29 23.86 -21.33 26.04
N LYS A 30 24.99 -21.77 25.49
CA LYS A 30 25.59 -21.19 24.28
C LYS A 30 24.71 -21.42 23.06
N VAL A 31 24.12 -22.61 22.95
CA VAL A 31 23.16 -22.92 21.88
C VAL A 31 21.88 -22.09 22.04
N GLU A 32 21.37 -21.95 23.27
CA GLU A 32 20.21 -21.10 23.54
C GLU A 32 20.46 -19.64 23.15
N GLU A 33 21.63 -19.11 23.48
CA GLU A 33 22.05 -17.76 23.10
C GLU A 33 22.14 -17.60 21.57
N THR A 34 22.70 -18.59 20.88
CA THR A 34 22.76 -18.61 19.42
C THR A 34 21.36 -18.59 18.80
N LEU A 35 20.45 -19.44 19.29
CA LEU A 35 19.06 -19.49 18.81
C LEU A 35 18.30 -18.19 19.09
N LYS A 36 18.57 -17.52 20.22
CA LYS A 36 18.00 -16.21 20.52
C LYS A 36 18.49 -15.15 19.53
N ALA A 37 19.78 -15.13 19.23
CA ALA A 37 20.36 -14.21 18.27
C ALA A 37 19.79 -14.42 16.85
N GLU A 38 19.75 -15.67 16.39
CA GLU A 38 19.15 -16.03 15.09
C GLU A 38 17.67 -15.61 15.00
N ARG A 39 16.92 -15.82 16.09
CA ARG A 39 15.51 -15.39 16.16
C ARG A 39 15.39 -13.87 16.11
N GLU A 40 16.25 -13.15 16.82
CA GLU A 40 16.24 -11.69 16.81
C GLU A 40 16.57 -11.14 15.42
N GLU A 41 17.58 -11.68 14.76
CA GLU A 41 17.94 -11.32 13.38
C GLU A 41 16.78 -11.55 12.41
N PHE A 42 16.17 -12.73 12.47
CA PHE A 42 14.98 -13.04 11.67
C PHE A 42 13.84 -12.04 11.91
N LEU A 43 13.57 -11.70 13.16
CA LEU A 43 12.53 -10.74 13.51
C LEU A 43 12.86 -9.32 13.02
N ARG A 44 14.11 -8.89 13.12
CA ARG A 44 14.58 -7.59 12.60
C ARG A 44 14.39 -7.50 11.08
N GLU A 45 14.72 -8.56 10.35
CA GLU A 45 14.50 -8.60 8.90
C GLU A 45 13.00 -8.49 8.55
N LYS A 46 12.14 -9.16 9.32
CA LYS A 46 10.68 -9.07 9.14
C LYS A 46 10.15 -7.67 9.43
N ILE A 47 10.63 -7.03 10.50
CA ILE A 47 10.24 -5.65 10.85
C ILE A 47 10.65 -4.71 9.72
N SER A 48 11.89 -4.79 9.24
CA SER A 48 12.38 -3.94 8.15
C SER A 48 11.52 -4.04 6.88
N LYS A 49 11.13 -5.26 6.48
CA LYS A 49 10.23 -5.49 5.34
C LYS A 49 8.83 -4.90 5.55
N LEU A 50 8.31 -4.98 6.78
CA LEU A 50 7.00 -4.41 7.11
C LEU A 50 7.04 -2.89 7.11
N GLU A 51 8.11 -2.27 7.62
CA GLU A 51 8.30 -0.83 7.61
C GLU A 51 8.44 -0.28 6.19
N GLU A 52 9.17 -0.98 5.31
CA GLU A 52 9.27 -0.62 3.90
C GLU A 52 7.89 -0.64 3.23
N LYS A 53 7.15 -1.74 3.41
CA LYS A 53 5.80 -1.85 2.85
C LYS A 53 4.83 -0.80 3.39
N LEU A 54 4.96 -0.44 4.67
CA LEU A 54 4.15 0.62 5.27
C LEU A 54 4.44 1.96 4.60
N ARG A 55 5.72 2.30 4.39
CA ARG A 55 6.11 3.53 3.69
C ARG A 55 5.60 3.59 2.25
N GLU A 56 5.65 2.47 1.53
CA GLU A 56 5.08 2.36 0.18
C GLU A 56 3.58 2.65 0.19
N MET A 57 2.83 1.99 1.08
CA MET A 57 1.38 2.19 1.20
C MET A 57 1.02 3.63 1.59
N GLU A 58 1.79 4.26 2.48
CA GLU A 58 1.61 5.67 2.84
C GLU A 58 1.81 6.59 1.63
N GLY A 59 2.82 6.30 0.78
CA GLY A 59 3.04 7.01 -0.47
C GLY A 59 1.88 6.87 -1.45
N GLU A 60 1.41 5.64 -1.68
CA GLU A 60 0.25 5.37 -2.56
C GLU A 60 -1.02 6.09 -2.10
N ILE A 61 -1.24 6.17 -0.78
CA ILE A 61 -2.39 6.89 -0.20
C ILE A 61 -2.28 8.38 -0.48
N GLU A 62 -1.09 8.97 -0.36
CA GLU A 62 -0.89 10.39 -0.61
C GLU A 62 -1.09 10.74 -2.09
N GLU A 63 -0.56 9.92 -3.00
CA GLU A 63 -0.80 10.05 -4.44
C GLU A 63 -2.30 9.97 -4.76
N LEU A 64 -3.02 9.04 -4.14
CA LEU A 64 -4.46 8.89 -4.33
C LEU A 64 -5.25 10.11 -3.81
N ARG A 65 -4.82 10.70 -2.69
CA ARG A 65 -5.42 11.95 -2.16
C ARG A 65 -5.23 13.10 -3.14
N GLU A 66 -4.01 13.30 -3.64
CA GLU A 66 -3.74 14.36 -4.62
C GLU A 66 -4.56 14.18 -5.89
N PHE A 67 -4.66 12.93 -6.39
CA PHE A 67 -5.47 12.60 -7.55
C PHE A 67 -6.94 12.96 -7.31
N TYR A 68 -7.49 12.58 -6.15
CA TYR A 68 -8.88 12.85 -5.82
C TYR A 68 -9.16 14.36 -5.69
N GLU A 69 -8.26 15.12 -5.09
CA GLU A 69 -8.37 16.57 -5.00
C GLU A 69 -8.32 17.25 -6.37
N LYS A 70 -7.45 16.79 -7.28
CA LYS A 70 -7.40 17.26 -8.67
C LYS A 70 -8.72 16.95 -9.39
N ALA A 71 -9.19 15.71 -9.30
CA ALA A 71 -10.44 15.28 -9.92
C ALA A 71 -11.66 16.07 -9.39
N LEU A 72 -11.68 16.40 -8.09
CA LEU A 72 -12.74 17.21 -7.50
C LEU A 72 -12.75 18.63 -8.06
N ARG A 73 -11.58 19.27 -8.14
CA ARG A 73 -11.44 20.62 -8.74
C ARG A 73 -11.87 20.63 -10.21
N ASP A 74 -11.44 19.65 -10.98
CA ASP A 74 -11.81 19.54 -12.40
C ASP A 74 -13.33 19.35 -12.55
N LYS A 75 -13.95 18.52 -11.69
CA LYS A 75 -15.40 18.34 -11.67
C LYS A 75 -16.12 19.66 -11.38
N GLU A 76 -15.68 20.41 -10.38
CA GLU A 76 -16.28 21.70 -10.03
C GLU A 76 -16.19 22.70 -11.18
N LEU A 77 -15.03 22.81 -11.83
CA LEU A 77 -14.83 23.65 -13.01
C LEU A 77 -15.77 23.25 -14.16
N MET A 78 -15.86 21.95 -14.45
CA MET A 78 -16.72 21.44 -15.52
C MET A 78 -18.21 21.67 -15.23
N MET A 79 -18.64 21.55 -13.97
CA MET A 79 -20.01 21.87 -13.58
C MET A 79 -20.31 23.36 -13.75
N ALA A 80 -19.40 24.24 -13.32
CA ALA A 80 -19.55 25.68 -13.46
C ALA A 80 -19.66 26.09 -14.93
N GLU A 81 -18.80 25.54 -15.79
CA GLU A 81 -18.82 25.83 -17.23
C GLU A 81 -20.09 25.29 -17.90
N ARG A 82 -20.53 24.08 -17.53
CA ARG A 82 -21.80 23.52 -18.02
C ARG A 82 -22.98 24.44 -17.67
N ASP A 83 -23.02 24.94 -16.44
CA ASP A 83 -24.12 25.79 -15.98
C ASP A 83 -24.08 27.18 -16.66
N ARG A 84 -22.89 27.72 -16.94
CA ARG A 84 -22.70 28.92 -17.76
C ARG A 84 -23.24 28.71 -19.18
N LEU A 85 -22.82 27.65 -19.85
CA LEU A 85 -23.25 27.31 -21.21
C LEU A 85 -24.75 27.05 -21.28
N ARG A 86 -25.35 26.49 -20.23
CA ARG A 86 -26.80 26.30 -20.14
C ARG A 86 -27.55 27.63 -20.14
N LYS A 87 -27.11 28.59 -19.31
CA LYS A 87 -27.70 29.94 -19.27
C LYS A 87 -27.56 30.66 -20.60
N GLU A 88 -26.37 30.62 -21.19
CA GLU A 88 -26.10 31.24 -22.49
C GLU A 88 -26.98 30.64 -23.61
N ASN A 89 -27.12 29.32 -23.64
CA ASN A 89 -28.02 28.65 -24.59
C ASN A 89 -29.48 29.05 -24.41
N GLU A 90 -29.96 29.18 -23.17
CA GLU A 90 -31.32 29.63 -22.89
C GLU A 90 -31.56 31.07 -23.38
N GLU A 91 -30.59 31.97 -23.19
CA GLU A 91 -30.65 33.34 -23.70
C GLU A 91 -30.63 33.40 -25.24
N LEU A 92 -29.73 32.64 -25.88
CA LEU A 92 -29.65 32.56 -27.33
C LEU A 92 -30.94 32.02 -27.94
N ARG A 93 -31.53 30.97 -27.34
CA ARG A 93 -32.83 30.43 -27.77
C ARG A 93 -33.94 31.47 -27.72
N LYS A 94 -34.00 32.27 -26.63
CA LYS A 94 -34.97 33.37 -26.51
C LYS A 94 -34.78 34.40 -27.62
N ARG A 95 -33.55 34.86 -27.86
CA ARG A 95 -33.24 35.83 -28.93
C ARG A 95 -33.58 35.31 -30.33
N VAL A 96 -33.32 34.03 -30.60
CA VAL A 96 -33.67 33.39 -31.88
C VAL A 96 -35.18 33.34 -32.06
N GLU A 97 -35.92 32.96 -31.02
CA GLU A 97 -37.38 32.89 -31.06
C GLU A 97 -38.02 34.28 -31.26
N GLU A 98 -37.48 35.32 -30.61
CA GLU A 98 -37.89 36.71 -30.80
C GLU A 98 -37.67 37.17 -32.23
N LYS A 99 -36.47 36.97 -32.79
CA LYS A 99 -36.16 37.29 -34.19
C LYS A 99 -37.04 36.54 -35.17
N LYS A 100 -37.36 35.28 -34.90
CA LYS A 100 -38.26 34.49 -35.74
C LYS A 100 -39.66 35.10 -35.77
N LYS A 101 -40.20 35.50 -34.60
CA LYS A 101 -41.49 36.19 -34.50
C LYS A 101 -41.49 37.56 -35.20
N GLU A 102 -40.39 38.30 -35.14
CA GLU A 102 -40.24 39.57 -35.86
C GLU A 102 -40.28 39.35 -37.38
N LEU A 103 -39.51 38.39 -37.91
CA LEU A 103 -39.49 38.06 -39.33
C LEU A 103 -40.86 37.57 -39.84
N GLU A 104 -41.57 36.75 -39.05
CA GLU A 104 -42.93 36.31 -39.39
C GLU A 104 -43.94 37.46 -39.45
N LYS A 105 -43.76 38.52 -38.66
CA LYS A 105 -44.58 39.73 -38.72
C LYS A 105 -44.25 40.58 -39.96
N VAL A 106 -42.98 40.69 -40.33
CA VAL A 106 -42.52 41.45 -41.50
C VAL A 106 -42.98 40.79 -42.81
N HIS A 107 -42.98 39.46 -42.90
CA HIS A 107 -43.46 38.73 -44.10
C HIS A 107 -45.00 38.63 -44.22
N ARG A 108 -45.77 39.06 -43.22
CA ARG A 108 -47.25 39.07 -43.25
C ARG A 108 -47.86 40.45 -43.51
N SER A 109 -47.04 41.51 -43.58
CA SER A 109 -47.43 42.82 -44.17
C SER A 109 -47.04 42.85 -45.65
#